data_AF-A0A853JUV1-F1
#
_entry.id   AF-A0A853JUV1-F1
#
_cell.length_a   1.000
_cell.length_b   1.000
_cell.length_c   1.000
_cell.angle_alpha   90.00
_cell.angle_beta   90.00
_cell.angle_gamma   90.00
#
_symmetry.space_group_name_H-M   'P 1'
#
loop_
_entity.id
_entity.type
_entity.pdbx_description
1 polymer ?
#
loop_
_entity_poly.entity_id
_entity_poly.type
_entity_poly.pdbx_seq_one_letter_code
_entity_poly.pdbx_strand_id
1 'polypeptide(L)'
;MNQHSPLLIYTTKDGSTKVDVTFDKDTVWLSKAQIAELFQCDQSVISRHIKNAFLEGELPEAGNVQNMHIANSDKPIDFYSFDVIISVGS
;
A
#
# COMPACT_ATOMS: atom_id res chain seq x y z
N MET A 1 -15.27 17.35 -13.99
CA MET A 1 -14.52 16.18 -14.51
C MET A 1 -14.57 15.11 -13.44
N ASN A 2 -15.41 14.08 -13.60
CA ASN A 2 -15.49 12.96 -12.65
C ASN A 2 -14.30 12.04 -12.92
N GLN A 3 -13.22 12.19 -12.13
CA GLN A 3 -12.11 11.26 -12.14
C GLN A 3 -12.59 9.99 -11.43
N HIS A 4 -13.16 9.05 -12.19
CA HIS A 4 -13.36 7.69 -11.73
C HIS A 4 -11.97 7.08 -11.61
N SER A 5 -11.37 7.14 -10.41
CA SER A 5 -10.22 6.29 -10.10
C SER A 5 -10.65 4.85 -10.36
N PRO A 6 -9.92 4.06 -11.18
CA PRO A 6 -10.26 2.67 -11.40
C PRO A 6 -10.11 1.92 -10.08
N LEU A 7 -11.21 1.68 -9.39
CA LEU A 7 -11.26 0.85 -8.19
C LEU A 7 -11.09 -0.61 -8.62
N LEU A 8 -9.86 -1.12 -8.52
CA LEU A 8 -9.60 -2.54 -8.68
C LEU A 8 -9.74 -3.19 -7.32
N ILE A 9 -10.78 -4.00 -7.14
CA ILE A 9 -11.01 -4.75 -5.91
C ILE A 9 -10.18 -6.02 -6.00
N TYR A 10 -9.10 -6.11 -5.20
CA TYR A 10 -8.42 -7.38 -4.99
C TYR A 10 -9.15 -8.17 -3.93
N THR A 11 -9.56 -9.38 -4.32
CA THR A 11 -10.12 -10.37 -3.40
C THR A 11 -8.99 -11.28 -2.90
N THR A 12 -8.81 -11.36 -1.59
CA THR A 12 -7.91 -12.32 -0.95
C THR A 12 -8.28 -13.77 -1.32
N LYS A 13 -7.36 -14.71 -1.16
CA LYS A 13 -7.56 -16.13 -1.54
C LYS A 13 -8.79 -16.79 -0.89
N ASP A 14 -9.23 -16.29 0.25
CA ASP A 14 -10.41 -16.75 0.98
C ASP A 14 -11.73 -16.09 0.51
N GLY A 15 -11.67 -15.18 -0.48
CA GLY A 15 -12.86 -14.58 -1.07
C GLY A 15 -13.46 -13.40 -0.29
N SER A 16 -12.91 -13.07 0.88
CA SER A 16 -13.59 -12.26 1.90
C SER A 16 -13.20 -10.78 1.90
N THR A 17 -11.95 -10.48 1.60
CA THR A 17 -11.38 -9.14 1.77
C THR A 17 -11.39 -8.39 0.44
N LYS A 18 -11.82 -7.13 0.47
CA LYS A 18 -11.83 -6.24 -0.69
C LYS A 18 -10.92 -5.06 -0.38
N VAL A 19 -9.74 -5.03 -1.00
CA VAL A 19 -8.82 -3.90 -0.82
C VAL A 19 -9.06 -2.88 -1.94
N ASP A 20 -9.42 -1.66 -1.56
CA ASP A 20 -9.54 -0.53 -2.49
C ASP A 20 -8.15 -0.04 -2.89
N VAL A 21 -7.81 -0.20 -4.16
CA VAL A 21 -6.48 0.18 -4.68
C VAL A 21 -6.51 1.56 -5.31
N THR A 22 -5.50 2.38 -5.01
CA THR A 22 -5.27 3.64 -5.74
C THR A 22 -4.24 3.41 -6.83
N PHE A 23 -4.58 3.80 -8.06
CA PHE A 23 -3.66 3.81 -9.20
C PHE A 23 -3.18 5.23 -9.44
N ASP A 24 -1.87 5.41 -9.55
CA ASP A 24 -1.27 6.61 -10.13
C ASP A 24 -0.26 6.18 -11.20
N LYS A 25 -0.44 6.71 -12.41
CA LYS A 25 0.29 6.31 -13.62
C LYS A 25 0.19 4.79 -13.86
N ASP A 26 1.31 4.08 -13.69
CA ASP A 26 1.48 2.66 -13.99
C ASP A 26 1.72 1.80 -12.74
N THR A 27 1.57 2.37 -11.54
CA THR A 27 1.79 1.65 -10.29
C THR A 27 0.60 1.72 -9.35
N VAL A 28 0.58 0.74 -8.45
CA VAL A 28 -0.41 0.56 -7.40
C VAL A 28 0.14 1.16 -6.11
N TRP A 29 -0.72 1.88 -5.41
CA TRP A 29 -0.41 2.51 -4.13
C TRP A 29 -1.35 1.99 -3.04
N LEU A 30 -0.78 1.46 -1.95
CA LEU A 30 -1.53 1.02 -0.78
C LEU A 30 -0.94 1.58 0.52
N SER A 31 -1.81 1.94 1.46
CA SER A 31 -1.41 2.27 2.83
C SER A 31 -1.00 1.00 3.60
N LYS A 32 -0.25 1.16 4.71
CA LYS A 32 0.14 0.00 5.56
C LYS A 32 -1.06 -0.82 6.02
N ALA A 33 -2.20 -0.18 6.27
CA ALA A 33 -3.42 -0.86 6.70
C ALA A 33 -3.98 -1.76 5.59
N GLN A 34 -4.00 -1.26 4.35
CA GLN A 34 -4.45 -2.03 3.20
C GLN A 34 -3.49 -3.18 2.86
N ILE A 35 -2.18 -2.97 3.01
CA ILE A 35 -1.19 -4.04 2.84
C ILE A 35 -1.36 -5.12 3.90
N ALA A 36 -1.58 -4.72 5.16
CA ALA A 36 -1.87 -5.65 6.26
C ALA A 36 -3.12 -6.48 6.00
N GLU A 37 -4.17 -5.86 5.47
CA GLU A 37 -5.40 -6.53 5.04
C GLU A 37 -5.13 -7.50 3.87
N LEU A 38 -4.38 -7.07 2.85
CA LEU A 38 -4.05 -7.89 1.68
C LEU A 38 -3.30 -9.17 2.06
N PHE A 39 -2.36 -9.09 3.00
CA PHE A 39 -1.55 -10.22 3.47
C PHE A 39 -2.08 -10.90 4.73
N GLN A 40 -3.23 -10.45 5.25
CA GLN A 40 -3.87 -11.00 6.46
C GLN A 40 -2.89 -11.06 7.65
N CYS A 41 -2.14 -9.99 7.88
CA CYS A 41 -1.15 -9.89 8.96
C CYS A 41 -1.28 -8.57 9.73
N ASP A 42 -0.58 -8.45 10.85
CA ASP A 42 -0.63 -7.22 11.64
C ASP A 42 0.07 -6.06 10.93
N GLN A 43 -0.49 -4.86 11.05
CA GLN A 43 0.10 -3.63 10.52
C GLN A 43 1.50 -3.35 11.09
N SER A 44 1.78 -3.78 12.32
CA SER A 44 3.09 -3.67 12.96
C SER A 44 4.16 -4.51 12.24
N VAL A 45 3.78 -5.68 11.72
CA VAL A 45 4.64 -6.54 10.90
C VAL A 45 4.95 -5.80 9.61
N ILE A 46 3.94 -5.34 8.87
CA ILE A 46 4.13 -4.53 7.65
C ILE A 46 5.07 -3.36 7.89
N SER A 47 4.85 -2.59 8.96
CA SER A 47 5.69 -1.43 9.26
C SER A 47 7.14 -1.80 9.55
N ARG A 48 7.40 -2.98 10.13
CA ARG A 48 8.77 -3.46 10.37
C ARG A 48 9.43 -3.88 9.06
N HIS A 49 8.74 -4.62 8.20
CA HIS A 49 9.28 -5.07 6.91
C HIS A 49 9.62 -3.88 6.01
N ILE A 50 8.72 -2.91 5.85
CA ILE A 50 8.98 -1.68 5.07
C ILE A 50 10.20 -0.93 5.61
N LYS A 51 10.29 -0.78 6.95
CA LYS A 51 11.41 -0.10 7.57
C LYS A 51 12.73 -0.82 7.27
N ASN A 52 12.76 -2.14 7.37
CA ASN A 52 13.97 -2.92 7.09
C ASN A 52 14.35 -2.83 5.60
N ALA A 53 13.40 -2.97 4.68
CA ALA A 53 13.66 -2.86 3.25
C ALA A 53 14.35 -1.54 2.86
N PHE A 54 13.94 -0.43 3.49
CA PHE A 54 14.59 0.88 3.27
C PHE A 54 15.93 1.01 4.00
N LEU A 55 16.04 0.52 5.25
CA LEU A 55 17.28 0.62 6.03
C LEU A 55 18.40 -0.25 5.46
N GLU A 56 18.07 -1.42 4.95
CA GLU A 56 19.00 -2.38 4.37
C GLU A 56 19.32 -2.05 2.90
N GLY A 57 18.63 -1.07 2.32
CA GLY A 57 18.84 -0.60 0.95
C GLY A 57 18.31 -1.57 -0.12
N GLU A 58 17.44 -2.50 0.24
CA GLU A 58 16.76 -3.40 -0.69
C GLU A 58 15.85 -2.60 -1.65
N LEU A 59 15.21 -1.55 -1.13
CA LEU A 59 14.39 -0.63 -1.90
C LEU A 59 14.73 0.83 -1.54
N PRO A 60 14.78 1.74 -2.52
CA PRO A 60 14.89 3.16 -2.23
C PRO A 60 13.56 3.69 -1.70
N GLU A 61 13.57 4.56 -0.69
CA GLU A 61 12.33 5.22 -0.23
C GLU A 61 11.78 6.18 -1.31
N ALA A 62 12.68 6.85 -2.02
CA ALA A 62 12.33 7.75 -3.13
C ALA A 62 11.65 6.98 -4.27
N GLY A 63 10.43 7.38 -4.61
CA GLY A 63 9.61 6.73 -5.63
C GLY A 63 8.79 5.53 -5.13
N ASN A 64 9.00 5.10 -3.88
CA ASN A 64 8.27 3.99 -3.27
C ASN A 64 7.35 4.43 -2.12
N VAL A 65 7.39 5.70 -1.73
CA VAL A 65 6.52 6.31 -0.72
C VAL A 65 5.86 7.56 -1.27
N GLN A 66 4.55 7.66 -1.09
CA GLN A 66 3.76 8.84 -1.44
C GLN A 66 2.85 9.24 -0.29
N ASN A 67 2.89 10.52 0.09
CA ASN A 67 1.97 11.08 1.08
C ASN A 67 0.67 11.50 0.39
N MET A 68 -0.45 10.89 0.79
CA MET A 68 -1.77 11.19 0.23
C MET A 68 -2.73 11.72 1.30
N HIS A 69 -3.51 12.73 0.95
CA HIS A 69 -4.60 13.22 1.78
C HIS A 69 -5.86 12.42 1.48
N ILE A 70 -6.39 11.72 2.47
CA ILE A 70 -7.65 11.01 2.36
C ILE A 70 -8.75 11.78 3.12
N ALA A 71 -9.98 11.74 2.61
CA ALA A 71 -11.09 12.55 3.11
C ALA A 71 -11.40 12.38 4.61
N ASN A 72 -11.01 11.24 5.21
CA ASN A 72 -11.27 10.89 6.60
C ASN A 72 -10.04 11.01 7.53
N SER A 73 -8.96 11.67 7.10
CA SER A 73 -7.76 11.84 7.92
C SER A 73 -7.30 13.30 7.95
N ASP A 74 -7.10 13.83 9.16
CA ASP A 74 -6.52 15.16 9.37
C ASP A 74 -5.03 15.22 9.02
N LYS A 75 -4.38 14.06 8.85
CA LYS A 75 -2.96 13.94 8.49
C LYS A 75 -2.78 13.19 7.17
N PRO A 76 -1.79 13.57 6.35
CA PRO A 76 -1.37 12.75 5.23
C PRO A 76 -1.05 11.33 5.70
N ILE A 77 -1.45 10.35 4.89
CA ILE A 77 -1.12 8.96 5.11
C ILE A 77 -0.09 8.55 4.06
N ASP A 78 0.91 7.78 4.49
CA ASP A 78 1.87 7.17 3.58
C ASP A 78 1.23 6.01 2.82
N PHE A 79 1.36 6.07 1.51
CA PHE A 79 1.07 4.99 0.58
C PHE A 79 2.38 4.48 0.00
N TYR A 80 2.40 3.18 -0.25
CA TYR A 80 3.57 2.44 -0.70
C TYR A 80 3.30 1.83 -2.07
N SER A 81 4.33 1.88 -2.93
CA SER A 81 4.28 1.39 -4.30
C SER A 81 4.12 -0.13 -4.38
N PHE A 82 3.84 -0.63 -5.59
CA PHE A 82 3.81 -2.06 -5.87
C PHE A 82 5.09 -2.80 -5.46
N ASP A 83 6.26 -2.21 -5.66
CA ASP A 83 7.54 -2.86 -5.31
C ASP A 83 7.65 -3.11 -3.79
N VAL A 84 7.18 -2.16 -2.97
CA VAL A 84 7.10 -2.33 -1.52
C VAL A 84 6.07 -3.39 -1.16
N ILE A 85 4.90 -3.37 -1.79
CA ILE A 85 3.82 -4.34 -1.53
C ILE A 85 4.32 -5.77 -1.79
N ILE A 86 5.05 -5.99 -2.89
CA ILE A 86 5.62 -7.30 -3.23
C ILE A 86 6.75 -7.70 -2.29
N SER A 87 7.63 -6.75 -1.91
CA SER A 87 8.74 -7.00 -0.97
C SER A 87 8.26 -7.43 0.42
N VAL A 88 7.12 -6.91 0.89
CA VAL A 88 6.57 -7.31 2.19
C VAL A 88 5.87 -8.67 2.16
N GLY A 89 5.38 -9.09 0.98
CA GLY A 89 4.66 -10.35 0.80
C GLY A 89 5.53 -11.59 0.52
N SER A 90 6.84 -11.41 0.32
CA SER A 90 7.80 -12.49 0.00
C SER A 90 8.27 -13.30 1.20
#